data_AF-A0A5J5HNT3-F1
#
_entry.id   AF-A0A5J5HNT3-F1
#
_cell.length_a   1.000
_cell.length_b   1.000
_cell.length_c   1.000
_cell.angle_alpha   90.00
_cell.angle_beta   90.00
_cell.angle_gamma   90.00
#
_symmetry.space_group_name_H-M   'P 1'
#
loop_
_entity.id
_entity.type
_entity.pdbx_description
1 polymer ?
#
loop_
_entity_poly.entity_id
_entity_poly.type
_entity_poly.pdbx_seq_one_letter_code
_entity_poly.pdbx_strand_id
1 'polypeptide(L)'
;MQKIILGWLCVISGLLWGVKPIYDVLFNGRRVNQGYTPSGPTDYIFFLFPLLCIGGLVVIYSLYKREVRNSVVILSAAVILSALFHFFEIYFYGFNLPFGFIFLFTGTICMMIGSIYLFRQLRTIILTANVLSWTAIALFLDNLLLIVLTFLTEALPEKITNPILAILMVSIGFIWAMFGLAVLKLRETREPSETDEKVLKNV
;
A
#
# COMPACT_ATOMS: atom_id res chain seq x y z
N MET A 1 6.94 12.44 -18.13
CA MET A 1 8.03 12.17 -17.17
C MET A 1 7.55 12.03 -15.71
N GLN A 2 6.85 13.03 -15.14
CA GLN A 2 6.42 12.99 -13.72
C GLN A 2 5.57 11.76 -13.32
N LYS A 3 4.59 11.36 -14.13
CA LYS A 3 3.75 10.16 -13.86
C LYS A 3 4.55 8.85 -13.81
N ILE A 4 5.62 8.75 -14.62
CA ILE A 4 6.50 7.56 -14.64
C ILE A 4 7.23 7.46 -13.31
N ILE A 5 7.81 8.58 -12.85
CA ILE A 5 8.52 8.64 -11.58
C ILE A 5 7.58 8.27 -10.43
N LEU A 6 6.37 8.84 -10.38
CA LEU A 6 5.38 8.52 -9.34
C LEU A 6 4.95 7.05 -9.36
N GLY A 7 4.79 6.44 -10.53
CA GLY A 7 4.51 5.01 -10.65
C GLY A 7 5.66 4.16 -10.11
N TRP A 8 6.90 4.44 -10.51
CA TRP A 8 8.08 3.72 -9.99
C TRP A 8 8.32 3.91 -8.50
N LEU A 9 8.06 5.11 -7.96
CA LEU A 9 8.10 5.35 -6.53
C LEU A 9 7.12 4.43 -5.79
N CYS A 10 5.91 4.24 -6.32
CA CYS A 10 4.96 3.28 -5.76
C CYS A 10 5.46 1.83 -5.85
N VAL A 11 6.09 1.44 -6.96
CA VAL A 11 6.64 0.08 -7.14
C VAL A 11 7.73 -0.22 -6.13
N ILE A 12 8.76 0.62 -6.10
CA ILE A 12 9.93 0.44 -5.22
C ILE A 12 9.49 0.49 -3.76
N SER A 13 8.61 1.42 -3.42
CA SER A 13 8.20 1.60 -2.03
C SER A 13 7.26 0.50 -1.55
N GLY A 14 6.39 -0.02 -2.42
CA GLY A 14 5.61 -1.23 -2.11
C GLY A 14 6.50 -2.43 -1.80
N LEU A 15 7.54 -2.66 -2.62
CA LEU A 15 8.51 -3.73 -2.37
C LEU A 15 9.27 -3.53 -1.05
N LEU A 16 9.82 -2.33 -0.82
CA LEU A 16 10.55 -2.04 0.42
C LEU A 16 9.66 -2.11 1.66
N TRP A 17 8.41 -1.63 1.54
CA TRP A 17 7.41 -1.75 2.58
C TRP A 17 7.10 -3.23 2.90
N GLY A 18 6.95 -4.07 1.88
CA GLY A 18 6.67 -5.50 2.04
C GLY A 18 7.84 -6.33 2.54
N VAL A 19 9.10 -5.95 2.29
CA VAL A 19 10.27 -6.76 2.69
C VAL A 19 10.59 -6.61 4.19
N LYS A 20 10.27 -5.49 4.80
CA LYS A 20 10.65 -5.22 6.20
C LYS A 20 10.04 -6.13 7.25
N PRO A 21 8.74 -6.50 7.20
CA PRO A 21 8.20 -7.45 8.15
C PRO A 21 8.98 -8.77 8.17
N ILE A 22 9.46 -9.24 7.00
CA ILE A 22 10.33 -10.42 6.93
C ILE A 22 11.67 -10.15 7.63
N TYR A 23 12.28 -9.00 7.35
CA TYR A 23 13.55 -8.64 7.97
C TYR A 23 13.43 -8.57 9.50
N ASP A 24 12.37 -7.93 9.99
CA ASP A 24 12.08 -7.77 11.40
C ASP A 24 11.81 -9.09 12.11
N VAL A 25 11.02 -9.97 11.52
CA VAL A 25 10.68 -11.26 12.14
C VAL A 25 11.83 -12.24 12.06
N LEU A 26 12.48 -12.41 10.90
CA LEU A 26 13.49 -13.46 10.70
C LEU A 26 14.85 -13.09 11.28
N PHE A 27 15.29 -11.84 11.15
CA PHE A 27 16.65 -11.45 11.52
C PHE A 27 16.71 -10.74 12.87
N ASN A 28 15.67 -9.98 13.22
CA ASN A 28 15.65 -9.23 14.47
C ASN A 28 14.78 -9.88 15.57
N GLY A 29 14.06 -10.96 15.25
CA GLY A 29 13.16 -11.64 16.20
C GLY A 29 12.04 -10.73 16.72
N ARG A 30 11.69 -9.68 15.98
CA ARG A 30 10.73 -8.66 16.40
C ARG A 30 9.30 -9.18 16.29
N ARG A 31 8.46 -8.73 17.21
CA ARG A 31 7.01 -8.93 17.18
C ARG A 31 6.37 -7.82 16.37
N VAL A 32 5.38 -8.17 15.56
CA VAL A 32 4.59 -7.19 14.82
C VAL A 32 3.73 -6.40 15.84
N ASN A 33 3.73 -5.06 15.75
CA ASN A 33 2.92 -4.13 16.56
C ASN A 33 3.30 -3.94 18.04
N GLN A 34 4.59 -4.03 18.39
CA GLN A 34 5.04 -3.79 19.78
C GLN A 34 6.02 -2.63 19.93
N GLY A 35 6.24 -1.88 18.85
CA GLY A 35 7.38 -0.98 18.69
C GLY A 35 8.71 -1.73 18.83
N TYR A 36 9.80 -1.09 18.41
CA TYR A 36 11.12 -1.68 18.61
C TYR A 36 12.22 -0.62 18.67
N THR A 37 13.30 -0.96 19.37
CA THR A 37 14.54 -0.17 19.30
C THR A 37 15.10 -0.25 17.88
N PRO A 38 15.28 0.90 17.18
CA PRO A 38 15.84 0.93 15.84
C PRO A 38 17.22 0.28 15.80
N SER A 39 17.45 -0.63 14.86
CA SER A 39 18.73 -1.35 14.70
C SER A 39 19.71 -0.61 13.79
N GLY A 40 19.25 0.42 13.06
CA GLY A 40 20.09 1.18 12.16
C GLY A 40 19.37 2.35 11.48
N PRO A 41 20.10 3.13 10.66
CA PRO A 41 19.58 4.34 10.00
C PRO A 41 18.38 4.05 9.07
N THR A 42 18.31 2.84 8.51
CA THR A 42 17.21 2.43 7.61
C THR A 42 15.86 2.28 8.33
N ASP A 43 15.86 1.98 9.63
CA ASP A 43 14.62 1.89 10.41
C ASP A 43 13.96 3.26 10.53
N TYR A 44 14.75 4.33 10.73
CA TYR A 44 14.24 5.69 10.91
C TYR A 44 13.50 6.27 9.71
N ILE A 45 13.75 5.75 8.50
CA ILE A 45 13.11 6.22 7.26
C ILE A 45 12.00 5.30 6.79
N PHE A 46 11.76 4.18 7.47
CA PHE A 46 10.86 3.13 6.99
C PHE A 46 9.41 3.59 6.83
N PHE A 47 8.99 4.52 7.68
CA PHE A 47 7.66 5.14 7.63
C PHE A 47 7.38 5.90 6.32
N LEU A 48 8.42 6.25 5.54
CA LEU A 48 8.25 6.94 4.25
C LEU A 48 7.75 5.99 3.16
N PHE A 49 8.03 4.70 3.23
CA PHE A 49 7.70 3.78 2.13
C PHE A 49 6.19 3.68 1.86
N PRO A 50 5.30 3.55 2.86
CA PRO A 50 3.87 3.69 2.61
C PRO A 50 3.54 5.01 1.90
N LEU A 51 4.06 6.17 2.37
CA LEU A 51 3.74 7.48 1.79
C LEU A 51 4.09 7.59 0.30
N LEU A 52 5.19 6.98 -0.11
CA LEU A 52 5.60 6.99 -1.52
C LEU A 52 4.64 6.20 -2.43
N CYS A 53 3.85 5.27 -1.88
CA CYS A 53 2.76 4.60 -2.61
C CYS A 53 1.62 5.54 -3.01
N ILE A 54 1.51 6.73 -2.38
CA ILE A 54 0.57 7.79 -2.83
C ILE A 54 0.88 8.20 -4.27
N GLY A 55 2.13 8.06 -4.75
CA GLY A 55 2.48 8.30 -6.14
C GLY A 55 1.61 7.52 -7.13
N GLY A 56 1.37 6.23 -6.86
CA GLY A 56 0.48 5.41 -7.70
C GLY A 56 -0.96 5.91 -7.70
N LEU A 57 -1.45 6.37 -6.53
CA LEU A 57 -2.80 6.94 -6.38
C LEU A 57 -2.95 8.28 -7.11
N VAL A 58 -1.91 9.11 -7.12
CA VAL A 58 -1.90 10.37 -7.87
C VAL A 58 -1.97 10.07 -9.37
N VAL A 59 -1.23 9.06 -9.84
CA VAL A 59 -1.26 8.69 -11.27
C VAL A 59 -2.62 8.11 -11.65
N ILE A 60 -3.22 7.21 -10.84
CA ILE A 60 -4.57 6.69 -11.16
C ILE A 60 -5.62 7.81 -11.16
N TYR A 61 -5.53 8.75 -10.21
CA TYR A 61 -6.38 9.94 -10.21
C TYR A 61 -6.16 10.81 -11.45
N SER A 62 -4.94 10.96 -11.94
CA SER A 62 -4.70 11.72 -13.18
C SER A 62 -5.32 11.07 -14.42
N LEU A 63 -5.42 9.73 -14.44
CA LEU A 63 -5.94 8.97 -15.57
C LEU A 63 -7.48 8.87 -15.59
N TYR A 64 -8.11 8.81 -14.42
CA TYR A 64 -9.57 8.61 -14.25
C TYR A 64 -10.29 9.75 -13.51
N LYS A 65 -9.55 10.77 -13.08
CA LYS A 65 -10.06 12.01 -12.48
C LYS A 65 -11.17 11.78 -11.45
N ARG A 66 -12.37 12.30 -11.74
CA ARG A 66 -13.52 12.28 -10.83
C ARG A 66 -14.04 10.87 -10.57
N GLU A 67 -13.83 9.94 -11.50
CA GLU A 67 -14.39 8.58 -11.40
C GLU A 67 -13.78 7.79 -10.23
N VAL A 68 -12.52 8.05 -9.88
CA VAL A 68 -11.78 7.37 -8.80
C VAL A 68 -11.51 8.26 -7.58
N ARG A 69 -12.09 9.47 -7.53
CA ARG A 69 -11.76 10.47 -6.50
C ARG A 69 -11.94 9.92 -5.08
N ASN A 70 -13.09 9.31 -4.79
CA ASN A 70 -13.43 8.87 -3.44
C ASN A 70 -12.49 7.75 -2.96
N SER A 71 -12.21 6.75 -3.81
CA SER A 71 -11.27 5.68 -3.46
C SER A 71 -9.86 6.21 -3.25
N VAL A 72 -9.38 7.09 -4.12
CA VAL A 72 -8.05 7.71 -3.99
C VAL A 72 -7.92 8.49 -2.68
N VAL A 73 -8.93 9.28 -2.29
CA VAL A 73 -8.91 10.03 -1.03
C VAL A 73 -8.83 9.08 0.17
N ILE A 74 -9.67 8.05 0.20
CA ILE A 74 -9.72 7.08 1.29
C ILE A 74 -8.41 6.28 1.37
N LEU A 75 -7.89 5.80 0.24
CA LEU A 75 -6.62 5.07 0.18
C LEU A 75 -5.43 5.95 0.56
N SER A 76 -5.44 7.24 0.21
CA SER A 76 -4.39 8.17 0.64
C SER A 76 -4.40 8.36 2.16
N ALA A 77 -5.59 8.51 2.75
CA ALA A 77 -5.73 8.54 4.21
C ALA A 77 -5.24 7.24 4.86
N ALA A 78 -5.58 6.08 4.30
CA ALA A 78 -5.12 4.77 4.77
C ALA A 78 -3.59 4.67 4.77
N VAL A 79 -2.95 5.12 3.69
CA VAL A 79 -1.49 5.13 3.55
C VAL A 79 -0.83 6.08 4.54
N ILE A 80 -1.39 7.28 4.76
CA ILE A 80 -0.90 8.23 5.77
C ILE A 80 -1.01 7.62 7.18
N LEU A 81 -2.13 6.98 7.50
CA LEU A 81 -2.31 6.30 8.78
C LEU A 81 -1.31 5.14 8.95
N SER A 82 -1.04 4.38 7.89
CA SER A 82 -0.02 3.33 7.92
C SER A 82 1.39 3.90 8.14
N ALA A 83 1.72 5.03 7.52
CA ALA A 83 2.98 5.73 7.77
C ALA A 83 3.08 6.23 9.22
N LEU A 84 2.01 6.80 9.75
CA LEU A 84 1.95 7.21 11.16
C LEU A 84 2.13 6.02 12.10
N PHE A 85 1.50 4.87 11.81
CA PHE A 85 1.73 3.64 12.55
C PHE A 85 3.24 3.31 12.63
N HIS A 86 3.93 3.21 11.50
CA HIS A 86 5.37 2.93 11.48
C HIS A 86 6.17 4.01 12.21
N PHE A 87 5.82 5.28 12.04
CA PHE A 87 6.46 6.38 12.74
C PHE A 87 6.34 6.23 14.27
N PHE A 88 5.15 5.95 14.79
CA PHE A 88 4.96 5.78 16.23
C PHE A 88 5.66 4.51 16.76
N GLU A 89 5.67 3.42 16.00
CA GLU A 89 6.39 2.19 16.37
C GLU A 89 7.91 2.41 16.55
N ILE A 90 8.48 3.33 15.76
CA ILE A 90 9.92 3.63 15.75
C ILE A 90 10.27 4.69 16.80
N TYR A 91 9.57 5.83 16.78
CA TYR A 91 9.96 7.02 17.54
C TYR A 91 9.34 7.10 18.94
N PHE A 92 8.29 6.32 19.20
CA PHE A 92 7.61 6.27 20.49
C PHE A 92 7.64 4.86 21.10
N TYR A 93 8.64 4.06 20.72
CA TYR A 93 8.91 2.78 21.37
C TYR A 93 9.09 2.97 22.89
N GLY A 94 8.38 2.17 23.69
CA GLY A 94 8.43 2.22 25.16
C GLY A 94 7.38 3.12 25.82
N PHE A 95 6.59 3.88 25.05
CA PHE A 95 5.41 4.54 25.58
C PHE A 95 4.26 3.53 25.71
N ASN A 96 3.61 3.46 26.88
CA ASN A 96 2.46 2.58 27.15
C ASN A 96 1.16 2.99 26.41
N LEU A 97 1.27 3.82 25.37
CA LEU A 97 0.13 4.35 24.63
C LEU A 97 -0.09 3.50 23.36
N PRO A 98 -1.30 2.97 23.13
CA PRO A 98 -1.58 2.04 22.02
C PRO A 98 -1.74 2.77 20.67
N PHE A 99 -0.99 3.86 20.45
CA PHE A 99 -1.10 4.66 19.22
C PHE A 99 -0.83 3.84 17.97
N GLY A 100 0.15 2.93 18.01
CA GLY A 100 0.44 2.02 16.91
C GLY A 100 -0.81 1.23 16.48
N PHE A 101 -1.48 0.59 17.43
CA PHE A 101 -2.71 -0.17 17.16
C PHE A 101 -3.85 0.69 16.60
N ILE A 102 -4.04 1.91 17.11
CA ILE A 102 -5.08 2.82 16.61
C ILE A 102 -4.84 3.17 15.14
N PHE A 103 -3.60 3.53 14.79
CA PHE A 103 -3.25 3.89 13.41
C PHE A 103 -3.26 2.68 12.48
N LEU A 104 -2.79 1.52 12.94
CA LEU A 104 -2.86 0.28 12.19
C LEU A 104 -4.30 -0.11 11.89
N PHE A 105 -5.16 -0.17 12.90
CA PHE A 105 -6.54 -0.61 12.75
C PHE A 105 -7.35 0.37 11.88
N THR A 106 -7.26 1.66 12.18
CA THR A 106 -7.94 2.71 11.40
C THR A 106 -7.43 2.72 9.95
N GLY A 107 -6.11 2.63 9.76
CA GLY A 107 -5.49 2.55 8.43
C GLY A 107 -5.95 1.33 7.64
N THR A 108 -6.02 0.17 8.29
CA THR A 108 -6.47 -1.10 7.69
C THR A 108 -7.94 -1.03 7.26
N ILE A 109 -8.83 -0.49 8.10
CA ILE A 109 -10.24 -0.26 7.75
C ILE A 109 -10.36 0.71 6.57
N CYS A 110 -9.66 1.85 6.60
CA CYS A 110 -9.64 2.77 5.48
C CYS A 110 -9.11 2.09 4.22
N MET A 111 -8.09 1.25 4.32
CA MET A 111 -7.53 0.52 3.18
C MET A 111 -8.55 -0.44 2.58
N MET A 112 -9.31 -1.19 3.40
CA MET A 112 -10.41 -2.04 2.93
C MET A 112 -11.51 -1.25 2.22
N ILE A 113 -12.01 -0.18 2.85
CA ILE A 113 -13.08 0.65 2.28
C ILE A 113 -12.60 1.31 0.97
N GLY A 114 -11.40 1.88 0.97
CA GLY A 114 -10.82 2.48 -0.22
C GLY A 114 -10.66 1.48 -1.37
N SER A 115 -10.23 0.26 -1.04
CA SER A 115 -10.05 -0.83 -2.00
C SER A 115 -11.35 -1.30 -2.63
N ILE A 116 -12.41 -1.50 -1.85
CA ILE A 116 -13.71 -1.91 -2.40
C ILE A 116 -14.33 -0.82 -3.26
N TYR A 117 -14.18 0.45 -2.87
CA TYR A 117 -14.60 1.58 -3.70
C TYR A 117 -13.81 1.63 -5.01
N LEU A 118 -12.50 1.44 -4.95
CA LEU A 118 -11.64 1.44 -6.13
C LEU A 118 -12.05 0.33 -7.10
N PHE A 119 -12.24 -0.89 -6.59
CA PHE A 119 -12.71 -2.02 -7.40
C PHE A 119 -14.03 -1.72 -8.10
N ARG A 120 -15.03 -1.21 -7.36
CA ARG A 120 -16.35 -0.87 -7.92
C ARG A 120 -16.23 0.21 -9.00
N GLN A 121 -15.46 1.27 -8.74
CA GLN A 121 -15.25 2.35 -9.69
C GLN A 121 -14.54 1.87 -10.96
N LEU A 122 -13.45 1.12 -10.84
CA LEU A 122 -12.69 0.62 -11.99
C LEU A 122 -13.49 -0.36 -12.85
N ARG A 123 -14.30 -1.23 -12.24
CA ARG A 123 -15.14 -2.19 -12.96
C ARG A 123 -16.22 -1.51 -13.81
N THR A 124 -16.69 -0.34 -13.39
CA THR A 124 -17.69 0.43 -14.16
C THR A 124 -17.06 1.19 -15.33
N ILE A 125 -15.78 1.56 -15.25
CA ILE A 125 -15.17 2.46 -16.23
C ILE A 125 -14.74 1.70 -17.48
N ILE A 126 -13.78 0.75 -17.39
CA ILE A 126 -13.13 0.16 -18.58
C ILE A 126 -12.63 -1.27 -18.31
N LEU A 127 -12.82 -2.18 -19.28
CA LEU A 127 -12.38 -3.58 -19.22
C LEU A 127 -10.85 -3.75 -19.10
N THR A 128 -10.05 -2.80 -19.60
CA THR A 128 -8.57 -2.85 -19.51
C THR A 128 -8.02 -2.55 -18.11
N ALA A 129 -8.87 -2.12 -17.16
CA ALA A 129 -8.48 -1.92 -15.76
C ALA A 129 -8.48 -3.21 -14.92
N ASN A 130 -8.64 -4.38 -15.54
CA ASN A 130 -8.76 -5.66 -14.83
C ASN A 130 -7.64 -5.91 -13.81
N VAL A 131 -6.38 -5.64 -14.16
CA VAL A 131 -5.25 -5.83 -13.22
C VAL A 131 -5.37 -4.93 -12.00
N LEU A 132 -5.72 -3.65 -12.19
CA LEU A 132 -5.92 -2.70 -11.09
C LEU A 132 -7.10 -3.11 -10.20
N SER A 133 -8.19 -3.58 -10.80
CA SER A 133 -9.34 -4.13 -10.08
C SER A 133 -8.94 -5.34 -9.23
N TRP A 134 -8.13 -6.25 -9.76
CA TRP A 134 -7.61 -7.41 -9.01
C TRP A 134 -6.70 -6.99 -7.86
N THR A 135 -5.81 -6.01 -8.06
CA THR A 135 -4.98 -5.49 -6.96
C THR A 135 -5.83 -4.86 -5.85
N ALA A 136 -6.94 -4.19 -6.19
CA ALA A 136 -7.86 -3.64 -5.21
C ALA A 136 -8.57 -4.75 -4.41
N ILE A 137 -9.02 -5.83 -5.06
CA ILE A 137 -9.61 -6.98 -4.35
C ILE A 137 -8.59 -7.68 -3.46
N ALA A 138 -7.37 -7.91 -3.95
CA ALA A 138 -6.30 -8.50 -3.15
C ALA A 138 -6.02 -7.64 -1.90
N LEU A 139 -5.93 -6.32 -2.07
CA LEU A 139 -5.71 -5.39 -0.97
C LEU A 139 -6.87 -5.45 0.06
N PHE A 140 -8.11 -5.56 -0.40
CA PHE A 140 -9.25 -5.75 0.49
C PHE A 140 -9.16 -7.06 1.29
N LEU A 141 -8.87 -8.19 0.63
CA LEU A 141 -8.82 -9.51 1.26
C LEU A 141 -7.69 -9.61 2.28
N ASP A 142 -6.51 -9.09 1.95
CA ASP A 142 -5.36 -9.09 2.86
C ASP A 142 -5.62 -8.26 4.11
N ASN A 143 -6.21 -7.06 3.94
CA ASN A 143 -6.56 -6.22 5.08
C ASN A 143 -7.71 -6.82 5.91
N LEU A 144 -8.69 -7.49 5.27
CA LEU A 144 -9.72 -8.24 6.00
C LEU A 144 -9.10 -9.35 6.85
N LEU A 145 -8.18 -10.12 6.26
CA LEU A 145 -7.50 -11.19 6.96
C LEU A 145 -6.60 -10.66 8.08
N LEU A 146 -5.96 -9.51 7.89
CA LEU A 146 -5.20 -8.81 8.93
C LEU A 146 -6.08 -8.44 10.12
N ILE A 147 -7.28 -7.90 9.88
CA ILE A 147 -8.25 -7.59 10.95
C ILE A 147 -8.68 -8.86 11.68
N VAL A 148 -9.11 -9.88 10.93
CA VAL A 148 -9.57 -11.15 11.51
C VAL A 148 -8.47 -11.77 12.37
N LEU A 149 -7.23 -11.79 11.86
CA LEU A 149 -6.10 -12.35 12.59
C LEU A 149 -5.77 -11.55 13.85
N THR A 150 -5.88 -10.22 13.81
CA THR A 150 -5.70 -9.35 14.98
C THR A 150 -6.72 -9.65 16.09
N PHE A 151 -7.93 -10.10 15.77
CA PHE A 151 -8.88 -10.57 16.79
C PHE A 151 -8.59 -12.00 17.27
N LEU A 152 -7.96 -12.82 16.44
CA LEU A 152 -7.59 -14.19 16.78
C LEU A 152 -6.25 -14.30 17.54
N THR A 153 -5.48 -13.21 17.69
CA THR A 153 -4.19 -13.24 18.39
C THR A 153 -4.30 -13.64 19.86
N GLU A 154 -5.45 -13.44 20.49
CA GLU A 154 -5.70 -13.90 21.87
C GLU A 154 -6.03 -15.39 21.95
N ALA A 155 -6.57 -15.97 20.86
CA ALA A 155 -7.00 -17.36 20.80
C ALA A 155 -5.90 -18.31 20.25
N LEU A 156 -4.93 -17.77 19.51
CA LEU A 156 -3.89 -18.55 18.84
C LEU A 156 -2.49 -18.28 19.42
N PRO A 157 -1.62 -19.31 19.49
CA PRO A 157 -0.23 -19.13 19.91
C PRO A 157 0.51 -18.11 19.05
N GLU A 158 1.33 -17.28 19.69
CA GLU A 158 2.12 -16.24 19.04
C GLU A 158 3.07 -16.78 17.95
N LYS A 159 3.60 -18.00 18.17
CA LYS A 159 4.44 -18.71 17.20
C LYS A 159 3.74 -18.97 15.85
N ILE A 160 2.40 -18.92 15.83
CA ILE A 160 1.58 -19.09 14.63
C ILE A 160 1.15 -17.72 14.09
N THR A 161 0.70 -16.81 14.96
CA THR A 161 0.13 -15.54 14.53
C THR A 161 1.17 -14.57 13.98
N ASN A 162 2.36 -14.49 14.60
CA ASN A 162 3.40 -13.54 14.19
C ASN A 162 3.93 -13.80 12.76
N PRO A 163 4.25 -15.06 12.35
CA PRO A 163 4.61 -15.34 10.96
C PRO A 163 3.50 -15.02 9.96
N ILE A 164 2.24 -15.31 10.28
CA ILE A 164 1.11 -15.03 9.38
C ILE A 164 0.91 -13.52 9.23
N LEU A 165 0.97 -12.75 10.32
CA LEU A 165 0.91 -11.29 10.28
C LEU A 165 2.04 -10.72 9.40
N ALA A 166 3.26 -11.24 9.55
CA ALA A 166 4.38 -10.81 8.70
C ALA A 166 4.11 -11.10 7.23
N ILE A 167 3.64 -12.32 6.89
CA ILE A 167 3.29 -12.69 5.50
C ILE A 167 2.19 -11.77 4.94
N LEU A 168 1.19 -11.40 5.74
CA LEU A 168 0.14 -10.47 5.31
C LEU A 168 0.69 -9.08 5.04
N MET A 169 1.52 -8.53 5.93
CA MET A 169 2.12 -7.22 5.71
C MET A 169 3.05 -7.22 4.49
N VAL A 170 3.76 -8.31 4.25
CA VAL A 170 4.56 -8.53 3.04
C VAL A 170 3.66 -8.47 1.81
N SER A 171 2.60 -9.27 1.79
CA SER A 171 1.64 -9.35 0.70
C SER A 171 1.03 -7.98 0.38
N ILE A 172 0.65 -7.20 1.40
CA ILE A 172 0.16 -5.82 1.23
C ILE A 172 1.18 -4.94 0.48
N GLY A 173 2.45 -4.98 0.89
CA GLY A 173 3.51 -4.23 0.19
C GLY A 173 3.67 -4.66 -1.28
N PHE A 174 3.66 -5.97 -1.54
CA PHE A 174 3.71 -6.49 -2.92
C PHE A 174 2.49 -6.10 -3.75
N ILE A 175 1.28 -6.07 -3.16
CA ILE A 175 0.07 -5.62 -3.84
C ILE A 175 0.21 -4.15 -4.26
N TRP A 176 0.77 -3.30 -3.41
CA TRP A 176 1.08 -1.90 -3.76
C TRP A 176 2.12 -1.79 -4.88
N ALA A 177 3.12 -2.67 -4.90
CA ALA A 177 4.09 -2.71 -5.99
C ALA A 177 3.42 -3.11 -7.32
N MET A 178 2.57 -4.14 -7.30
CA MET A 178 1.79 -4.59 -8.46
C MET A 178 0.80 -3.53 -8.92
N PHE A 179 0.19 -2.79 -7.99
CA PHE A 179 -0.64 -1.64 -8.30
C PHE A 179 0.15 -0.58 -9.06
N GLY A 180 1.36 -0.21 -8.59
CA GLY A 180 2.25 0.71 -9.27
C GLY A 180 2.60 0.27 -10.70
N LEU A 181 2.94 -1.01 -10.89
CA LEU A 181 3.22 -1.58 -12.22
C LEU A 181 1.99 -1.53 -13.13
N ALA A 182 0.81 -1.88 -12.60
CA ALA A 182 -0.43 -1.86 -13.35
C ALA A 182 -0.80 -0.43 -13.79
N VAL A 183 -0.56 0.57 -12.95
CA VAL A 183 -0.75 1.99 -13.29
C VAL A 183 0.23 2.44 -14.39
N LEU A 184 1.50 2.03 -14.32
CA LEU A 184 2.50 2.34 -15.36
C LEU A 184 2.09 1.77 -16.72
N LYS A 185 1.67 0.50 -16.76
CA LYS A 185 1.20 -0.16 -17.99
C LYS A 185 -0.06 0.48 -18.55
N LEU A 186 -1.00 0.86 -17.68
CA LEU A 186 -2.22 1.54 -18.10
C LEU A 186 -1.94 2.93 -18.69
N ARG A 187 -0.94 3.64 -18.18
CA ARG A 187 -0.51 4.91 -18.75
C ARG A 187 0.00 4.73 -20.18
N GLU A 188 0.88 3.77 -20.42
CA GLU A 188 1.45 3.49 -21.74
C GLU A 188 0.39 3.19 -22.79
N THR A 189 -0.70 2.53 -22.40
CA THR A 189 -1.82 2.22 -23.29
C THR A 189 -2.77 3.40 -23.54
N ARG A 190 -2.71 4.47 -22.74
CA ARG A 190 -3.62 5.64 -22.83
C ARG A 190 -2.97 6.90 -23.37
N GLU A 191 -1.68 7.09 -23.18
CA GLU A 191 -0.95 8.21 -23.78
C GLU A 191 -0.38 7.69 -25.12
N PRO A 192 -0.90 8.13 -26.29
CA PRO A 192 -0.29 7.76 -27.57
C PRO A 192 1.17 8.23 -27.55
N SER A 193 2.06 7.48 -28.22
CA SER A 193 3.46 7.86 -28.25
C SER A 193 3.59 9.25 -28.88
N GLU A 194 4.47 10.12 -28.36
CA GLU A 194 4.73 11.45 -28.97
C GLU A 194 5.13 11.34 -30.45
N THR A 195 5.55 10.16 -30.90
CA THR A 195 5.78 9.77 -32.30
C THR A 195 4.50 9.78 -33.13
N ASP A 196 3.40 9.24 -32.60
CA ASP A 196 2.10 9.17 -33.31
C ASP A 196 1.47 10.55 -33.43
N GLU A 197 1.63 11.41 -32.43
CA GLU A 197 1.11 12.78 -32.44
C GLU A 197 1.87 13.69 -33.42
N LYS A 198 3.16 13.41 -33.68
CA LYS A 198 3.95 14.11 -34.71
C LYS A 198 3.63 13.64 -36.12
N VAL A 199 3.29 12.36 -36.32
CA VAL A 199 2.83 11.86 -37.62
C VAL A 199 1.44 12.41 -37.95
N LEU A 200 0.53 12.47 -36.97
CA LEU A 200 -0.82 13.04 -37.13
C LEU A 200 -0.86 14.55 -37.34
N LYS A 201 0.20 15.30 -36.95
CA LYS A 201 0.31 16.74 -37.22
C LYS A 201 1.03 17.07 -38.53
N ASN A 202 1.61 16.06 -39.19
CA ASN A 202 2.35 16.20 -40.45
C ASN A 202 1.62 15.54 -41.64
N VAL A 203 0.35 15.14 -41.47
CA VAL A 203 -0.60 14.74 -42.51
C VAL A 203 -1.73 15.75 -42.54
#